data_AF-A0A5S3WPY8-F1
#
_entry.id   AF-A0A5S3WPY8-F1
#
_cell.length_a   1.000
_cell.length_b   1.000
_cell.length_c   1.000
_cell.angle_alpha   90.00
_cell.angle_beta   90.00
_cell.angle_gamma   90.00
#
_symmetry.space_group_name_H-M   'P 1'
#
loop_
_entity.id
_entity.type
_entity.pdbx_description
1 polymer ?
#
loop_
_entity_poly.entity_id
_entity_poly.type
_entity_poly.pdbx_seq_one_letter_code
_entity_poly.pdbx_strand_id
1 'polypeptide(L)'
;WLTQKFIKGDELSVSEQSMLADDIAEFRIRLASISWFMRVLNEDIARRANKEDGCTGRFWEGRFKSQALLDEAALAACMAYVDLNPVRAKMAETPETSDYVSIKKRIECAR
;
A
#
# COMPACT_ATOMS: atom_id res chain seq x y z
N TRP A 1 3.47 23.30 3.03
CA TRP A 1 3.43 24.72 3.46
C TRP A 1 2.26 25.43 2.78
N LEU A 2 2.16 25.45 1.44
CA LEU A 2 1.01 26.02 0.72
C LEU A 2 -0.30 25.25 0.90
N THR A 3 -0.26 23.91 0.81
CA THR A 3 -1.44 23.06 1.05
C THR A 3 -2.06 23.28 2.44
N GLN A 4 -1.22 23.48 3.46
CA GLN A 4 -1.67 23.74 4.83
C GLN A 4 -2.25 25.15 4.99
N LYS A 5 -1.63 26.17 4.39
CA LYS A 5 -2.20 27.52 4.32
C LYS A 5 -3.60 27.51 3.66
N PHE A 6 -3.71 26.82 2.52
CA PHE A 6 -4.98 26.64 1.81
C PHE A 6 -6.05 25.96 2.66
N ILE A 7 -5.73 24.85 3.34
CA ILE A 7 -6.66 24.15 4.23
C ILE A 7 -7.11 25.04 5.39
N LYS A 8 -6.24 25.92 5.90
CA LYS A 8 -6.55 26.87 6.96
C LYS A 8 -7.34 28.10 6.49
N GLY A 9 -7.47 28.30 5.18
CA GLY A 9 -8.16 29.45 4.59
C GLY A 9 -7.32 30.72 4.52
N ASP A 10 -5.99 30.63 4.65
CA ASP A 10 -5.11 31.78 4.53
C ASP A 10 -5.13 32.33 3.08
N GLU A 11 -5.04 33.65 2.92
CA GLU A 11 -4.91 34.27 1.58
C GLU A 11 -3.59 33.84 0.92
N LEU A 12 -3.69 33.44 -0.34
CA LEU A 12 -2.55 33.07 -1.18
C LEU A 12 -2.38 34.10 -2.30
N SER A 13 -1.15 34.56 -2.51
CA SER A 13 -0.78 35.35 -3.68
C SER A 13 -1.02 34.57 -4.98
N VAL A 14 -1.12 35.26 -6.12
CA VAL A 14 -1.32 34.63 -7.44
C VAL A 14 -0.23 33.60 -7.74
N SER A 15 1.03 33.88 -7.38
CA SER A 15 2.13 32.93 -7.52
C SER A 15 1.97 31.71 -6.62
N GLU A 16 1.57 31.89 -5.36
CA GLU A 16 1.32 30.77 -4.44
C GLU A 16 0.14 29.90 -4.90
N GLN A 17 -0.90 30.50 -5.48
CA GLN A 17 -2.03 29.77 -6.07
C GLN A 17 -1.59 28.91 -7.25
N SER A 18 -0.73 29.44 -8.14
CA SER A 18 -0.17 28.69 -9.26
C SER A 18 0.65 27.50 -8.77
N MET A 19 1.57 27.72 -7.82
CA MET A 19 2.39 26.65 -7.24
C MET A 19 1.53 25.57 -6.57
N LEU A 20 0.50 25.98 -5.83
CA LEU A 20 -0.43 25.05 -5.21
C LEU A 20 -1.20 24.22 -6.26
N ALA A 21 -1.60 24.83 -7.37
CA ALA A 21 -2.27 24.12 -8.46
C ALA A 21 -1.37 23.04 -9.07
N ASP A 22 -0.08 23.35 -9.26
CA ASP A 22 0.92 22.40 -9.75
C ASP A 22 1.13 21.24 -8.76
N ASP A 23 1.29 21.55 -7.46
CA ASP A 23 1.40 20.54 -6.39
C ASP A 23 0.16 19.61 -6.36
N ILE A 24 -1.05 20.18 -6.45
CA ILE A 24 -2.29 19.41 -6.45
C ILE A 24 -2.37 18.50 -7.68
N ALA A 25 -1.99 19.00 -8.87
CA ALA A 25 -1.97 18.22 -10.08
C ALA A 25 -1.02 17.02 -9.94
N GLU A 26 0.18 17.25 -9.40
CA GLU A 26 1.14 16.19 -9.13
C GLU A 26 0.59 15.17 -8.10
N PHE A 27 0.01 15.63 -6.99
CA PHE A 27 -0.55 14.73 -5.98
C PHE A 27 -1.68 13.86 -6.53
N ARG A 28 -2.53 14.38 -7.42
CA ARG A 28 -3.56 13.57 -8.08
C ARG A 28 -2.97 12.43 -8.90
N ILE A 29 -1.92 12.71 -9.68
CA ILE A 29 -1.21 11.68 -10.46
C ILE A 29 -0.59 10.63 -9.53
N ARG A 30 0.08 11.08 -8.47
CA ARG A 30 0.74 10.20 -7.49
C ARG A 30 -0.26 9.32 -6.75
N LEU A 31 -1.40 9.84 -6.35
CA LEU A 31 -2.46 9.10 -5.64
C LEU A 31 -3.15 8.06 -6.53
N ALA A 32 -3.24 8.31 -7.84
CA ALA A 32 -3.79 7.35 -8.79
C ALA A 32 -2.76 6.30 -9.27
N SER A 33 -1.49 6.44 -8.91
CA SER A 33 -0.40 5.59 -9.39
C SER A 33 -0.03 4.50 -8.38
N ILE A 34 -0.39 3.25 -8.68
CA ILE A 34 0.01 2.08 -7.88
C ILE A 34 1.54 2.00 -7.76
N SER A 35 2.27 2.33 -8.82
CA SER A 35 3.74 2.35 -8.81
C SER A 35 4.30 3.38 -7.83
N TRP A 36 3.67 4.56 -7.74
CA TRP A 36 4.09 5.57 -6.78
C TRP A 36 3.78 5.15 -5.34
N PHE A 37 2.58 4.61 -5.11
CA PHE A 37 2.20 4.04 -3.81
C PHE A 37 3.19 2.96 -3.35
N MET A 38 3.47 1.97 -4.21
CA MET A 38 4.41 0.89 -3.90
C MET A 38 5.83 1.40 -3.68
N ARG A 39 6.27 2.45 -4.40
CA ARG A 39 7.58 3.08 -4.16
C ARG A 39 7.68 3.61 -2.73
N VAL A 40 6.70 4.42 -2.31
CA VAL A 40 6.71 5.05 -0.98
C VAL A 40 6.60 4.01 0.13
N LEU A 41 5.70 3.04 -0.02
CA LEU A 41 5.50 1.96 0.95
C LEU A 41 6.77 1.12 1.12
N ASN A 42 7.34 0.65 0.00
CA ASN A 42 8.50 -0.24 0.04
C ASN A 42 9.76 0.47 0.54
N GLU A 43 9.95 1.76 0.20
CA GLU A 43 11.09 2.55 0.66
C GLU A 43 11.06 2.73 2.18
N ASP A 44 9.91 3.08 2.76
CA ASP A 44 9.81 3.29 4.21
C ASP A 44 10.08 2.00 4.99
N ILE A 45 9.47 0.88 4.58
CA ILE A 45 9.69 -0.42 5.21
C ILE A 45 11.15 -0.84 5.10
N ALA A 46 11.76 -0.74 3.91
CA ALA A 46 13.15 -1.13 3.70
C ALA A 46 14.11 -0.33 4.57
N ARG A 47 13.91 0.99 4.66
CA ARG A 47 14.73 1.87 5.51
C ARG A 47 14.59 1.53 6.99
N ARG A 48 13.36 1.24 7.45
CA ARG A 48 13.10 0.88 8.85
C ARG A 48 13.71 -0.46 9.21
N ALA A 49 13.51 -1.48 8.38
CA ALA A 49 14.07 -2.82 8.60
C ALA A 49 15.61 -2.79 8.59
N ASN A 50 16.23 -2.13 7.62
CA ASN A 50 17.69 -1.99 7.57
C ASN A 50 18.23 -1.27 8.82
N LYS A 51 17.52 -0.24 9.30
CA LYS A 51 17.90 0.48 10.53
C LYS A 51 17.78 -0.41 11.77
N GLU A 52 16.72 -1.22 11.87
CA GLU A 52 16.49 -2.17 12.95
C GLU A 52 17.59 -3.25 13.01
N ASP A 53 18.01 -3.74 11.84
CA ASP A 53 19.04 -4.76 11.71
C ASP A 53 20.47 -4.19 11.69
N GLY A 54 20.64 -2.87 11.79
CA GLY A 54 21.95 -2.20 11.72
C GLY A 54 22.70 -2.43 10.40
N CYS A 55 21.97 -2.73 9.32
CA CYS A 55 22.55 -3.08 8.02
C CYS A 55 22.23 -2.03 6.95
N THR A 56 22.85 -2.17 5.79
CA THR A 56 22.58 -1.32 4.63
C THR A 56 22.44 -2.19 3.38
N GLY A 57 21.62 -1.74 2.43
CA GLY A 57 21.50 -2.40 1.14
C GLY A 57 20.05 -2.69 0.78
N ARG A 58 19.90 -3.67 -0.11
CA ARG A 58 18.63 -3.99 -0.74
C ARG A 58 17.79 -4.89 0.16
N PHE A 59 16.63 -4.40 0.59
CA PHE A 59 15.67 -5.18 1.37
C PHE A 59 14.75 -6.06 0.49
N TRP A 60 14.29 -5.55 -0.66
CA TRP A 60 13.34 -6.24 -1.55
C TRP A 60 14.04 -6.90 -2.75
N GLU A 61 13.67 -8.14 -3.08
CA GLU A 61 14.26 -8.91 -4.19
C GLU A 61 14.02 -8.34 -5.60
N GLY A 62 12.97 -7.53 -5.80
CA GLY A 62 12.50 -7.15 -7.14
C GLY A 62 11.52 -6.00 -7.18
N ARG A 63 11.03 -5.71 -8.40
CA ARG A 63 9.85 -4.86 -8.60
C ARG A 63 8.60 -5.64 -8.21
N PHE A 64 7.55 -4.93 -7.78
CA PHE A 64 6.25 -5.54 -7.54
C PHE A 64 5.61 -6.02 -8.86
N LYS A 65 4.71 -7.00 -8.76
CA LYS A 65 3.85 -7.44 -9.86
C LYS A 65 2.44 -6.91 -9.61
N SER A 66 1.78 -6.44 -10.67
CA SER A 66 0.39 -5.98 -10.62
C SER A 66 -0.39 -6.62 -11.75
N GLN A 67 -1.39 -7.41 -11.40
CA GLN A 67 -2.25 -8.11 -12.33
C GLN A 67 -3.69 -7.67 -12.09
N ALA A 68 -4.37 -7.20 -13.13
CA ALA A 68 -5.80 -6.92 -13.05
C ALA A 68 -6.59 -8.22 -13.01
N LEU A 69 -7.52 -8.31 -12.05
CA LEU A 69 -8.50 -9.39 -11.93
C LEU A 69 -9.80 -8.88 -12.56
N LEU A 70 -10.18 -9.46 -13.69
CA LEU A 70 -11.23 -8.91 -14.55
C LEU A 70 -12.59 -9.60 -14.38
N ASP A 71 -12.65 -10.68 -13.61
CA ASP A 71 -13.87 -11.45 -13.35
C ASP A 71 -13.90 -11.98 -11.91
N GLU A 72 -15.10 -12.40 -11.48
CA GLU A 72 -15.35 -12.89 -10.12
C GLU A 72 -14.61 -14.20 -9.83
N ALA A 73 -14.40 -15.05 -10.84
CA ALA A 73 -13.69 -16.31 -10.66
C ALA A 73 -12.20 -16.06 -10.36
N ALA A 74 -11.57 -15.11 -11.07
CA ALA A 74 -10.20 -14.66 -10.83
C ALA A 74 -10.06 -13.99 -9.47
N LEU A 75 -11.06 -13.20 -9.05
CA LEU A 75 -11.11 -12.61 -7.72
C LEU A 75 -11.18 -13.69 -6.63
N ALA A 76 -12.11 -14.63 -6.73
CA ALA A 76 -12.28 -15.72 -5.78
C ALA A 76 -11.02 -16.60 -5.68
N ALA A 77 -10.40 -16.93 -6.82
CA ALA A 77 -9.15 -17.67 -6.87
C ALA A 77 -8.00 -16.91 -6.20
N CYS A 78 -7.90 -15.59 -6.43
CA CYS A 78 -6.88 -14.76 -5.78
C CYS A 78 -7.07 -14.69 -4.25
N MET A 79 -8.32 -14.54 -3.79
CA MET A 79 -8.65 -14.56 -2.36
C MET A 79 -8.24 -15.89 -1.72
N ALA A 80 -8.66 -17.01 -2.30
CA ALA A 80 -8.28 -18.34 -1.82
C ALA A 80 -6.75 -18.54 -1.80
N TYR A 81 -6.05 -18.07 -2.84
CA TYR A 81 -4.58 -18.12 -2.89
C TYR A 81 -3.93 -17.37 -1.73
N VAL A 82 -4.38 -16.14 -1.45
CA VAL A 82 -3.85 -15.33 -0.35
C VAL A 82 -4.14 -15.99 1.00
N ASP A 83 -5.35 -16.47 1.19
CA ASP A 83 -5.79 -17.07 2.46
C ASP A 83 -5.07 -18.38 2.77
N LEU A 84 -4.70 -19.15 1.74
CA LEU A 84 -3.98 -20.41 1.87
C LEU A 84 -2.46 -20.23 1.94
N ASN A 85 -1.92 -19.03 1.70
CA ASN A 85 -0.47 -18.80 1.74
C ASN A 85 0.18 -19.11 3.10
N PRO A 86 -0.39 -18.73 4.25
CA PRO A 86 0.15 -19.10 5.56
C PRO A 86 0.21 -20.62 5.76
N VAL A 87 -0.80 -21.37 5.30
CA VAL A 87 -0.81 -22.83 5.34
C VAL A 87 0.29 -23.41 4.46
N ARG A 88 0.40 -22.91 3.21
CA ARG A 88 1.46 -23.29 2.27
C ARG A 88 2.87 -23.02 2.82
N ALA A 89 3.04 -21.92 3.56
CA ALA A 89 4.28 -21.55 4.21
C ALA A 89 4.53 -22.29 5.54
N LYS A 90 3.61 -23.18 5.96
CA LYS A 90 3.63 -23.88 7.26
C LYS A 90 3.64 -22.95 8.48
N MET A 91 3.07 -21.75 8.33
CA MET A 91 2.90 -20.78 9.41
C MET A 91 1.57 -20.93 10.17
N ALA A 92 0.63 -21.69 9.62
CA ALA A 92 -0.66 -22.00 10.22
C ALA A 92 -1.13 -23.39 9.76
N GLU A 93 -1.89 -24.11 10.59
CA GLU A 93 -2.46 -25.41 10.20
C GLU A 93 -3.71 -25.24 9.33
N THR A 94 -4.49 -24.20 9.62
CA THR A 94 -5.74 -23.88 8.91
C THR A 94 -5.81 -22.37 8.62
N PRO A 95 -6.52 -21.92 7.57
CA PRO A 95 -6.67 -20.49 7.29
C PRO A 95 -7.21 -19.66 8.47
N GLU A 96 -8.12 -20.24 9.26
CA GLU A 96 -8.76 -19.64 10.43
C GLU A 96 -7.78 -19.33 11.56
N THR A 97 -6.69 -20.08 11.63
CA THR A 97 -5.65 -19.93 12.65
C THR A 97 -4.57 -18.92 12.26
N SER A 98 -4.62 -18.31 11.07
CA SER A 98 -3.63 -17.33 10.64
C SER A 98 -3.98 -15.90 11.11
N ASP A 99 -3.01 -15.24 11.75
CA ASP A 99 -3.12 -13.82 12.15
C ASP A 99 -2.65 -12.83 11.06
N TYR A 100 -2.11 -13.32 9.96
CA TYR A 100 -1.41 -12.50 8.96
C TYR A 100 -2.20 -12.27 7.67
N VAL A 101 -3.40 -12.84 7.55
CA VAL A 101 -4.28 -12.69 6.37
C VAL A 101 -5.71 -12.34 6.78
N SER A 102 -6.49 -11.83 5.83
CA SER A 102 -7.80 -11.24 6.10
C SER A 102 -8.94 -12.25 6.27
N ILE A 103 -8.72 -13.55 6.05
CA ILE A 103 -9.77 -14.57 6.17
C ILE A 103 -10.37 -14.67 7.58
N LYS A 104 -9.54 -14.53 8.62
CA LYS A 104 -9.99 -14.54 10.02
C LYS A 104 -11.07 -13.48 10.25
N LYS A 105 -10.84 -12.25 9.79
CA LYS A 105 -11.80 -11.15 9.86
C LYS A 105 -13.08 -11.42 9.05
N ARG A 106 -12.96 -12.04 7.88
CA ARG A 106 -14.14 -12.39 7.07
C ARG A 106 -15.02 -13.44 7.75
N ILE A 107 -14.40 -14.44 8.38
CA ILE A 107 -15.11 -15.50 9.12
C ILE A 107 -15.80 -14.93 10.35
N GLU A 108 -15.12 -14.07 11.11
CA GLU A 108 -15.71 -13.40 12.27
C GLU A 108 -16.92 -12.54 11.88
N CYS A 109 -16.88 -11.87 10.73
CA CYS A 109 -17.98 -11.05 10.23
C CYS A 109 -19.19 -11.88 9.70
N ALA A 110 -18.95 -13.12 9.27
CA ALA A 110 -19.99 -13.99 8.72
C ALA A 110 -20.72 -14.85 9.77
N ARG A 111 -20.23 -14.83 11.02
CA ARG A 111 -20.86 -15.48 12.17
C ARG A 111 -21.91 -14.58 12.81
#